data_AF-A0A662GQS6-F1
#
_entry.id   AF-A0A662GQS6-F1
#
_cell.length_a   1.000
_cell.length_b   1.000
_cell.length_c   1.000
_cell.angle_alpha   90.00
_cell.angle_beta   90.00
_cell.angle_gamma   90.00
#
_symmetry.space_group_name_H-M   'P 1'
#
loop_
_entity.id
_entity.type
_entity.pdbx_description
1 polymer ?
#
loop_
_entity_poly.entity_id
_entity_poly.type
_entity_poly.pdbx_seq_one_letter_code
_entity_poly.pdbx_strand_id
1 'polypeptide(L)'
;MISMSLDSRKFENIIDYEKQEIVKLIEKAREELKSAYSILGEDPERALEIVRKLKSTIIPEIKRKFVEAKSRLKSEILSLKGELATISDVEERRKIIEQMEELRNSLDDFEDHLEDELDNLEDSISDLKADIKDILKEAKKRKSI
;
A
#
# COMPACT_ATOMS: atom_id res chain seq x y z
N MET A 1 6.15 -15.95 38.96
CA MET A 1 6.28 -15.83 37.50
C MET A 1 5.05 -15.12 37.00
N ILE A 2 5.21 -13.89 36.51
CA ILE A 2 4.10 -13.17 35.88
C ILE A 2 4.02 -13.75 34.46
N SER A 3 3.01 -14.58 34.21
CA SER A 3 2.56 -14.89 32.86
C SER A 3 2.16 -13.55 32.25
N MET A 4 3.03 -12.99 31.42
CA MET A 4 2.63 -11.95 30.48
C MET A 4 1.81 -12.70 29.43
N SER A 5 0.49 -12.68 29.57
CA SER A 5 -0.38 -13.12 28.51
C SER A 5 -0.04 -12.30 27.27
N LEU A 6 0.58 -12.94 26.29
CA LEU A 6 0.67 -12.45 24.93
C LEU A 6 -0.74 -12.10 24.48
N ASP A 7 -1.05 -10.80 24.48
CA ASP A 7 -2.31 -10.31 23.97
C ASP A 7 -2.18 -10.39 22.45
N SER A 8 -2.55 -11.53 21.86
CA SER A 8 -2.62 -11.76 20.41
C SER A 8 -3.32 -10.60 19.70
N ARG A 9 -4.30 -9.99 20.39
CA ARG A 9 -5.01 -8.77 20.00
C ARG A 9 -4.11 -7.57 19.72
N LYS A 10 -2.92 -7.44 20.31
CA LYS A 10 -2.01 -6.35 19.97
C LYS A 10 -1.46 -6.46 18.54
N PHE A 11 -1.26 -7.67 18.03
CA PHE A 11 -0.56 -7.89 16.78
C PHE A 11 -1.48 -7.81 15.55
N GLU A 12 -2.66 -8.43 15.61
CA GLU A 12 -3.71 -8.24 14.58
C GLU A 12 -4.02 -6.76 14.40
N ASN A 13 -4.14 -6.01 15.50
CA ASN A 13 -4.40 -4.58 15.47
C ASN A 13 -3.29 -3.76 14.79
N ILE A 14 -2.03 -4.18 14.82
CA ILE A 14 -0.93 -3.48 14.16
C ILE A 14 -0.99 -3.70 12.65
N ILE A 15 -1.16 -4.94 12.20
CA ILE A 15 -1.27 -5.26 10.77
C ILE A 15 -2.49 -4.55 10.18
N ASP A 16 -3.65 -4.68 10.83
CA ASP A 16 -4.89 -4.10 10.32
C ASP A 16 -4.82 -2.57 10.25
N TYR A 17 -4.18 -1.93 11.22
CA TYR A 17 -3.96 -0.49 11.20
C TYR A 17 -3.08 -0.05 10.02
N GLU A 18 -1.92 -0.69 9.83
CA GLU A 18 -1.01 -0.36 8.74
C GLU A 18 -1.67 -0.62 7.37
N LYS A 19 -2.40 -1.73 7.25
CA LYS A 19 -3.21 -2.07 6.07
C LYS A 19 -4.21 -0.96 5.75
N GLN A 20 -5.00 -0.54 6.73
CA GLN A 20 -6.01 0.50 6.54
C GLN A 20 -5.40 1.83 6.11
N GLU A 21 -4.28 2.26 6.69
CA GLU A 21 -3.64 3.52 6.33
C GLU A 21 -3.10 3.51 4.90
N ILE A 22 -2.54 2.37 4.46
CA ILE A 22 -2.06 2.21 3.08
C ILE A 22 -3.24 2.15 2.09
N VAL A 23 -4.29 1.39 2.41
CA VAL A 23 -5.50 1.29 1.57
C VAL A 23 -6.16 2.66 1.37
N LYS A 24 -6.28 3.47 2.42
CA LYS A 24 -6.83 4.84 2.31
C LYS A 24 -6.03 5.71 1.33
N LEU A 25 -4.71 5.54 1.27
CA LEU A 25 -3.88 6.28 0.31
C LEU A 25 -4.13 5.82 -1.12
N ILE A 26 -4.31 4.50 -1.33
CA ILE A 26 -4.64 3.94 -2.64
C ILE A 26 -6.01 4.44 -3.10
N GLU A 27 -7.02 4.39 -2.23
CA GLU A 27 -8.36 4.91 -2.52
C GLU A 27 -8.32 6.39 -2.88
N LYS A 28 -7.55 7.20 -2.13
CA LYS A 28 -7.33 8.61 -2.45
C LYS A 28 -6.66 8.79 -3.81
N ALA A 29 -5.67 7.96 -4.14
CA ALA A 29 -5.01 8.00 -5.44
C ALA A 29 -5.97 7.68 -6.58
N ARG A 30 -6.85 6.69 -6.39
CA ARG A 30 -7.91 6.31 -7.33
C ARG A 30 -8.92 7.44 -7.54
N GLU A 31 -9.34 8.12 -6.49
CA GLU A 31 -10.25 9.27 -6.61
C GLU A 31 -9.59 10.46 -7.32
N GLU A 32 -8.31 10.75 -7.05
CA GLU A 32 -7.56 11.77 -7.79
C GLU A 32 -7.44 11.40 -9.28
N LEU A 33 -7.17 10.12 -9.59
CA LEU A 33 -7.11 9.63 -10.97
C LEU A 33 -8.45 9.76 -11.68
N LYS A 34 -9.55 9.38 -11.03
CA LYS A 34 -10.91 9.53 -11.56
C LYS A 34 -11.26 11.00 -11.82
N SER A 35 -10.86 11.90 -10.93
CA SER A 35 -11.01 13.34 -11.13
C SER A 35 -10.19 13.85 -12.32
N ALA A 36 -9.01 13.29 -12.57
CA ALA A 36 -8.21 13.65 -13.74
C ALA A 36 -8.86 13.18 -15.05
N TYR A 37 -9.46 11.97 -15.06
CA TYR A 37 -10.27 11.51 -16.20
C TYR A 37 -11.48 12.40 -16.46
N SER A 38 -12.20 12.83 -15.42
CA SER A 38 -13.42 13.63 -15.61
C SER A 38 -13.16 15.00 -16.24
N ILE A 39 -11.97 15.58 -16.03
CA ILE A 39 -11.60 16.90 -16.57
C ILE A 39 -10.76 16.80 -17.85
N LEU A 40 -10.39 15.59 -18.29
CA LEU A 40 -9.45 15.36 -19.38
C LEU A 40 -9.81 16.09 -20.69
N GLY A 41 -11.10 16.10 -21.05
CA GLY A 41 -11.58 16.75 -22.27
C GLY A 41 -11.68 18.27 -22.18
N GLU A 42 -11.80 18.82 -20.98
CA GLU A 42 -11.99 20.25 -20.72
C GLU A 42 -10.66 20.95 -20.42
N ASP A 43 -9.84 20.32 -19.57
CA ASP A 43 -8.55 20.82 -19.12
C ASP A 43 -7.51 19.69 -19.04
N PRO A 44 -6.95 19.27 -20.20
CA PRO A 44 -5.93 18.23 -20.26
C PRO A 44 -4.61 18.61 -19.56
N GLU A 45 -4.31 19.90 -19.41
CA GLU A 45 -3.11 20.35 -18.67
C GLU A 45 -3.29 20.15 -17.17
N ARG A 46 -4.49 20.44 -16.63
CA ARG A 46 -4.80 20.16 -15.23
C ARG A 46 -4.86 18.66 -14.94
N ALA A 47 -5.42 17.86 -15.85
CA ALA A 47 -5.36 16.40 -15.75
C ALA A 47 -3.90 15.89 -15.69
N LEU A 48 -3.00 16.49 -16.50
CA LEU A 48 -1.57 16.16 -16.48
C LEU A 48 -0.89 16.51 -15.16
N GLU A 49 -1.26 17.63 -14.54
CA GLU A 49 -0.74 18.02 -13.23
C GLU A 49 -1.11 16.99 -12.15
N ILE A 50 -2.36 16.50 -12.15
CA ILE A 50 -2.80 15.45 -11.24
C ILE A 50 -1.99 14.17 -11.47
N VAL A 51 -1.83 13.73 -12.73
CA VAL A 51 -0.98 12.58 -13.09
C VAL A 51 0.45 12.75 -12.58
N ARG A 52 1.04 13.94 -12.72
CA ARG A 52 2.39 14.22 -12.21
C ARG A 52 2.46 14.11 -10.69
N LYS A 53 1.46 14.65 -9.97
CA LYS A 53 1.38 14.56 -8.50
C LYS A 53 1.23 13.11 -8.04
N LEU A 54 0.37 12.32 -8.70
CA LEU A 54 0.20 10.90 -8.40
C LEU A 54 1.51 10.13 -8.53
N LYS A 55 2.23 10.28 -9.65
CA LYS A 55 3.52 9.58 -9.87
C LYS A 55 4.65 10.04 -8.96
N SER A 56 4.72 11.34 -8.65
CA SER A 56 5.88 11.91 -7.95
C SER A 56 5.75 11.94 -6.44
N THR A 57 4.51 11.89 -5.92
CA THR A 57 4.25 12.08 -4.48
C THR A 57 3.49 10.89 -3.89
N ILE A 58 2.32 10.59 -4.45
CA ILE A 58 1.37 9.65 -3.82
C ILE A 58 1.87 8.20 -3.94
N ILE A 59 2.26 7.75 -5.13
CA ILE A 59 2.79 6.39 -5.31
C ILE A 59 4.07 6.15 -4.48
N PRO A 60 5.07 7.04 -4.49
CA PRO A 60 6.23 6.91 -3.61
C PRO A 60 5.87 6.87 -2.12
N GLU A 61 4.86 7.62 -1.69
CA GLU A 61 4.38 7.60 -0.30
C GLU A 61 3.73 6.26 0.07
N ILE A 62 2.91 5.69 -0.80
CA ILE A 62 2.31 4.35 -0.62
C ILE A 62 3.43 3.31 -0.47
N LYS A 63 4.38 3.28 -1.41
CA LYS A 63 5.53 2.36 -1.38
C LYS A 63 6.35 2.52 -0.10
N ARG A 64 6.61 3.76 0.33
CA ARG A 64 7.34 4.04 1.57
C ARG A 64 6.61 3.49 2.79
N LYS A 65 5.32 3.77 2.95
CA LYS A 65 4.54 3.29 4.09
C LYS A 65 4.49 1.76 4.14
N PHE A 66 4.39 1.11 2.99
CA PHE A 66 4.44 -0.34 2.94
C PHE A 66 5.78 -0.91 3.43
N VAL A 67 6.90 -0.34 2.98
CA VAL A 67 8.24 -0.74 3.45
C VAL A 67 8.40 -0.52 4.97
N GLU A 68 7.86 0.58 5.50
CA GLU A 68 7.83 0.85 6.93
C GLU A 68 7.01 -0.20 7.69
N ALA A 69 5.80 -0.54 7.21
CA ALA A 69 4.94 -1.56 7.79
C ALA A 69 5.62 -2.93 7.78
N LYS A 70 6.19 -3.36 6.64
CA LYS A 70 6.96 -4.61 6.51
C LYS A 70 8.11 -4.68 7.51
N SER A 71 8.83 -3.58 7.69
CA SER A 71 9.95 -3.50 8.64
C SER A 71 9.50 -3.63 10.09
N ARG A 72 8.39 -2.99 10.48
CA ARG A 72 7.79 -3.12 11.82
C ARG A 72 7.37 -4.57 12.07
N LEU A 73 6.65 -5.19 11.14
CA LEU A 73 6.19 -6.57 11.28
C LEU A 73 7.33 -7.58 11.37
N LYS A 74 8.40 -7.38 10.60
CA LYS A 74 9.61 -8.19 10.73
C LYS A 74 10.26 -8.05 12.10
N SER A 75 10.27 -6.85 12.68
CA SER A 75 10.76 -6.62 14.03
C SER A 75 9.92 -7.34 15.07
N GLU A 76 8.59 -7.32 14.93
CA GLU A 76 7.68 -8.03 15.82
C GLU A 76 7.87 -9.56 15.76
N ILE A 77 8.00 -10.13 14.56
CA ILE A 77 8.32 -11.56 14.38
C ILE A 77 9.65 -11.91 15.06
N LEU A 78 10.65 -11.03 15.01
CA LEU A 78 11.93 -11.23 15.70
C LEU A 78 11.77 -11.17 17.23
N SER A 79 10.91 -10.29 17.74
CA SER A 79 10.58 -10.25 19.18
C SER A 79 9.94 -11.56 19.65
N LEU A 80 8.93 -12.04 18.92
CA LEU A 80 8.27 -13.32 19.21
C LEU A 80 9.24 -14.51 19.20
N LYS A 81 10.21 -14.53 18.27
CA LYS A 81 11.29 -15.53 18.27
C LYS A 81 12.16 -15.48 19.52
N GLY A 82 12.47 -14.27 20.01
CA GLY A 82 13.21 -14.08 21.24
C GLY A 82 12.45 -14.59 22.45
N GLU A 83 11.16 -14.28 22.54
CA GLU A 83 10.27 -14.77 23.60
C GLU A 83 10.15 -16.30 23.59
N LEU A 84 9.93 -16.89 22.40
CA LEU A 84 9.87 -18.34 22.20
C LEU A 84 11.13 -19.06 22.71
N ALA A 85 12.30 -18.43 22.63
CA ALA A 85 13.56 -19.02 23.13
C ALA A 85 13.58 -19.15 24.67
N THR A 86 12.77 -18.35 25.38
CA THR A 86 12.73 -18.32 26.86
C THR A 86 11.62 -19.18 27.46
N ILE A 87 10.67 -19.63 26.64
CA ILE A 87 9.49 -20.39 27.10
C ILE A 87 9.79 -21.90 27.06
N SER A 88 9.61 -22.54 28.21
CA SER A 88 9.76 -23.99 28.39
C SER A 88 8.43 -24.75 28.26
N ASP A 89 7.30 -24.08 28.41
CA ASP A 89 5.98 -24.69 28.27
C ASP A 89 5.65 -24.99 26.80
N VAL A 90 5.32 -26.24 26.49
CA VAL A 90 5.12 -26.70 25.10
C VAL A 90 3.88 -26.08 24.46
N GLU A 91 2.82 -25.87 25.24
CA GLU A 91 1.54 -25.35 24.74
C GLU A 91 1.66 -23.84 24.44
N GLU A 92 2.33 -23.09 25.31
CA GLU A 92 2.63 -21.67 25.10
C GLU A 92 3.57 -21.46 23.91
N ARG A 93 4.58 -22.33 23.74
CA ARG A 93 5.44 -22.34 22.54
C ARG A 93 4.64 -22.56 21.26
N ARG A 94 3.70 -23.52 21.26
CA ARG A 94 2.87 -23.82 20.10
C ARG A 94 2.02 -22.61 19.69
N LYS A 95 1.38 -21.94 20.65
CA LYS A 95 0.58 -20.74 20.40
C LYS A 95 1.38 -19.61 19.76
N ILE A 96 2.61 -19.39 20.22
CA ILE A 96 3.49 -18.36 19.63
C ILE A 96 3.91 -18.73 18.21
N ILE A 97 4.19 -20.01 17.95
CA ILE A 97 4.52 -20.48 16.59
C ILE A 97 3.33 -20.25 15.65
N GLU A 98 2.12 -20.64 16.07
CA GLU A 98 0.88 -20.41 15.30
C GLU A 98 0.68 -18.91 15.01
N GLN A 99 0.85 -18.04 16.02
CA GLN A 99 0.78 -16.58 15.83
C GLN A 99 1.84 -16.05 14.85
N MET A 100 3.07 -16.55 14.93
CA MET A 100 4.14 -16.14 14.00
C MET A 100 3.85 -16.57 12.57
N GLU A 101 3.20 -17.72 12.36
CA GLU A 101 2.77 -18.20 11.05
C GLU A 101 1.61 -17.35 10.50
N GLU A 102 0.60 -17.06 11.32
CA GLU A 102 -0.51 -16.16 10.96
C GLU A 102 -0.02 -14.77 10.55
N LEU A 103 0.94 -14.20 11.29
CA LEU A 103 1.54 -12.90 10.96
C LEU A 103 2.31 -12.91 9.64
N ARG A 104 2.99 -14.02 9.31
CA ARG A 104 3.69 -14.17 8.04
C ARG A 104 2.70 -14.25 6.89
N ASN A 105 1.71 -15.12 7.00
CA ASN A 105 0.70 -15.29 5.96
C ASN A 105 -0.06 -13.97 5.71
N SER A 106 -0.48 -13.29 6.77
CA SER A 106 -1.20 -12.00 6.66
C SER A 106 -0.36 -10.88 6.04
N LEU A 107 0.97 -10.93 6.19
CA LEU A 107 1.90 -10.02 5.54
C LEU A 107 2.11 -10.38 4.07
N ASP A 108 2.30 -11.66 3.76
CA ASP A 108 2.46 -12.13 2.38
C ASP A 108 1.20 -11.83 1.55
N ASP A 109 0.01 -12.13 2.09
CA ASP A 109 -1.28 -11.78 1.46
C ASP A 109 -1.43 -10.26 1.21
N PHE A 110 -0.87 -9.45 2.10
CA PHE A 110 -0.93 -8.00 1.96
C PHE A 110 0.06 -7.46 0.95
N GLU A 111 1.24 -8.08 0.85
CA GLU A 111 2.25 -7.76 -0.14
C GLU A 111 1.70 -8.02 -1.54
N ASP A 112 1.16 -9.21 -1.77
CA ASP A 112 0.55 -9.59 -3.05
C ASP A 112 -0.59 -8.63 -3.42
N HIS A 113 -1.50 -8.36 -2.48
CA HIS A 113 -2.61 -7.43 -2.72
C HIS A 113 -2.12 -6.01 -3.04
N LEU A 114 -1.10 -5.52 -2.34
CA LEU A 114 -0.58 -4.19 -2.58
C LEU A 114 0.15 -4.08 -3.92
N GLU A 115 0.92 -5.10 -4.30
CA GLU A 115 1.58 -5.15 -5.61
C GLU A 115 0.54 -5.07 -6.73
N ASP A 116 -0.51 -5.89 -6.67
CA ASP A 116 -1.61 -5.85 -7.64
C ASP A 116 -2.27 -4.46 -7.69
N GLU A 117 -2.56 -3.86 -6.54
CA GLU A 117 -3.21 -2.54 -6.46
C GLU A 117 -2.32 -1.42 -7.02
N LEU A 118 -1.02 -1.47 -6.76
CA LEU A 118 -0.04 -0.51 -7.27
C LEU A 118 0.16 -0.65 -8.77
N ASP A 119 0.27 -1.87 -9.28
CA ASP A 119 0.44 -2.13 -10.71
C ASP A 119 -0.78 -1.61 -11.48
N ASN A 120 -1.99 -1.94 -11.02
CA ASN A 120 -3.24 -1.43 -11.60
C ASN A 120 -3.30 0.10 -11.60
N LEU A 121 -2.84 0.74 -10.52
CA LEU A 121 -2.80 2.20 -10.42
C LEU A 121 -1.75 2.81 -11.37
N GLU A 122 -0.56 2.23 -11.44
CA GLU A 122 0.53 2.69 -12.32
C GLU A 122 0.18 2.57 -13.80
N ASP A 123 -0.50 1.48 -14.18
CA ASP A 123 -1.02 1.25 -15.53
C ASP A 123 -2.08 2.29 -15.87
N SER A 124 -3.09 2.48 -15.01
CA SER A 124 -4.15 3.44 -15.24
C SER A 124 -3.63 4.89 -15.33
N ILE A 125 -2.62 5.26 -14.54
CA ILE A 125 -1.95 6.56 -14.66
C ILE A 125 -1.19 6.67 -15.99
N SER A 126 -0.60 5.58 -16.46
CA SER A 126 0.16 5.55 -17.71
C SER A 126 -0.76 5.68 -18.93
N ASP A 127 -1.91 5.00 -18.91
CA ASP A 127 -2.96 5.13 -19.93
C ASP A 127 -3.50 6.55 -19.99
N LEU A 128 -3.91 7.12 -18.84
CA LEU A 128 -4.37 8.51 -18.79
C LEU A 128 -3.31 9.48 -19.32
N LYS A 129 -2.03 9.26 -19.00
CA LYS A 129 -0.93 10.09 -19.51
C LYS A 129 -0.80 10.00 -21.03
N ALA A 130 -1.06 8.84 -21.63
CA ALA A 130 -1.05 8.67 -23.08
C ALA A 130 -2.22 9.46 -23.71
N ASP A 131 -3.44 9.30 -23.17
CA ASP A 131 -4.63 10.01 -23.65
C ASP A 131 -4.45 11.53 -23.60
N ILE A 132 -3.93 12.05 -22.49
CA ILE A 132 -3.61 13.48 -22.33
C ILE A 132 -2.68 13.96 -23.45
N LYS A 133 -1.60 13.21 -23.72
CA LYS A 133 -0.62 13.60 -24.74
C LYS A 133 -1.24 13.67 -26.13
N ASP A 134 -2.10 12.71 -26.45
CA ASP A 134 -2.76 12.66 -27.75
C ASP A 134 -3.75 13.83 -27.90
N ILE A 135 -4.54 14.14 -26.86
CA ILE A 135 -5.43 15.30 -26.84
C ILE A 135 -4.65 16.61 -27.02
N LEU A 136 -3.57 16.82 -26.26
CA LEU A 136 -2.75 18.03 -26.36
C LEU A 136 -2.09 18.17 -27.74
N LYS A 137 -1.63 17.05 -28.33
CA LYS A 137 -1.04 17.02 -29.67
C LYS A 137 -2.06 17.41 -30.73
N GLU A 138 -3.27 16.87 -30.67
CA GLU A 138 -4.35 17.21 -31.60
C GLU A 138 -4.80 18.67 -31.45
N ALA A 139 -4.93 19.17 -30.22
CA ALA A 139 -5.24 20.57 -29.96
C ALA A 139 -4.18 21.51 -30.55
N LYS A 140 -2.89 21.15 -30.43
CA LYS A 140 -1.78 21.92 -31.01
C LYS A 140 -1.84 21.96 -32.54
N LYS A 141 -2.13 20.83 -33.20
CA LYS A 141 -2.28 20.78 -34.66
C LYS A 141 -3.38 21.72 -35.15
N ARG A 142 -4.53 21.75 -34.48
CA ARG A 142 -5.67 22.59 -34.85
C ARG A 142 -5.40 24.09 -34.73
N LYS A 143 -4.49 24.50 -33.83
CA LYS A 143 -4.09 25.91 -33.65
C LYS A 143 -3.02 26.39 -34.65
N SER A 144 -2.40 25.46 -35.38
CA SER A 144 -1.33 25.75 -36.36
C SER A 144 -1.83 25.80 -37.81
N ILE A 145 -3.14 25.68 -38.03
CA ILE A 145 -3.84 25.83 -39.31
C ILE A 145 -4.63 27.14 -39.25
#